data_AF-A0A7C4IBL1-F1
#
_entry.id   AF-A0A7C4IBL1-F1
#
_cell.length_a   1.000
_cell.length_b   1.000
_cell.length_c   1.000
_cell.angle_alpha   90.00
_cell.angle_beta   90.00
_cell.angle_gamma   90.00
#
_symmetry.space_group_name_H-M   'P 1'
#
loop_
_entity.id
_entity.type
_entity.pdbx_description
1 polymer ?
#
loop_
_entity_poly.entity_id
_entity_poly.type
_entity_poly.pdbx_seq_one_letter_code
_entity_poly.pdbx_strand_id
1 'polypeptide(L)'
;MTQQVRIRTQDTIPYAAGDKRSVKLSRGYDYRELWLRLQGSLTVSAANNTAANTLRGDEWAVVQGIELIANGDTVLRSMSGDELRQYGRIMYGFMPRITPTLGDGV
;
A
#
# COMPACT_ATOMS: atom_id res chain seq x y z
N MET A 1 -24.00 21.72 0.23
CA MET A 1 -23.67 21.26 -1.13
C MET A 1 -22.62 20.17 -1.00
N THR A 2 -22.91 18.94 -1.42
CA THR A 2 -21.94 17.84 -1.39
C THR A 2 -20.90 18.11 -2.49
N GLN A 3 -19.71 18.58 -2.10
CA GLN A 3 -18.61 18.83 -3.02
C GLN A 3 -18.23 17.52 -3.71
N GLN A 4 -18.25 17.51 -5.05
CA GLN A 4 -17.86 16.34 -5.84
C GLN A 4 -16.38 16.04 -5.59
N VAL A 5 -16.08 14.93 -4.92
CA VAL A 5 -14.71 14.50 -4.64
C VAL A 5 -14.12 13.92 -5.91
N ARG A 6 -13.09 14.57 -6.47
CA ARG A 6 -12.38 14.07 -7.65
C ARG A 6 -11.27 13.13 -7.22
N ILE A 7 -11.30 11.89 -7.71
CA ILE A 7 -10.22 10.91 -7.50
C ILE A 7 -9.19 11.10 -8.61
N ARG A 8 -7.90 11.15 -8.23
CA ARG A 8 -6.77 11.28 -9.17
C ARG A 8 -5.58 10.48 -8.67
N THR A 9 -4.97 9.71 -9.57
CA THR A 9 -3.67 9.08 -9.31
C THR A 9 -2.59 10.15 -9.13
N GLN A 10 -1.84 10.07 -8.04
CA GLN A 10 -0.76 11.01 -7.76
C GLN A 10 0.54 10.57 -8.43
N ASP A 11 0.95 9.31 -8.20
CA ASP A 11 2.17 8.74 -8.75
C ASP A 11 2.12 7.20 -8.66
N THR A 12 3.04 6.53 -9.37
CA THR A 12 3.31 5.10 -9.26
C THR A 12 4.73 4.92 -8.74
N ILE A 13 4.87 4.43 -7.52
CA ILE A 13 6.17 4.23 -6.87
C ILE A 13 6.66 2.81 -7.18
N PRO A 14 7.77 2.64 -7.92
CA PRO A 14 8.32 1.30 -8.13
C PRO A 14 8.83 0.76 -6.79
N TYR A 15 8.42 -0.46 -6.46
CA TYR A 15 8.86 -1.14 -5.26
C TYR A 15 10.30 -1.65 -5.41
N ALA A 16 11.14 -1.38 -4.42
CA ALA A 16 12.46 -1.97 -4.25
C ALA A 16 12.70 -2.27 -2.76
N ALA A 17 13.30 -3.41 -2.46
CA ALA A 17 13.53 -3.84 -1.08
C ALA A 17 14.54 -2.90 -0.37
N GLY A 18 14.18 -2.45 0.84
CA GLY A 18 15.01 -1.54 1.64
C GLY A 18 15.09 -0.10 1.13
N ASP A 19 14.34 0.25 0.08
CA ASP A 19 14.34 1.59 -0.48
C ASP A 19 13.39 2.52 0.30
N LYS A 20 13.85 3.74 0.60
CA LYS A 20 13.01 4.81 1.16
C LYS A 20 12.77 5.85 0.08
N ARG A 21 11.53 5.93 -0.40
CA ARG A 21 11.12 6.91 -1.41
C ARG A 21 10.18 7.95 -0.87
N SER A 22 10.43 9.20 -1.24
CA SER A 22 9.55 10.33 -0.97
C SER A 22 9.03 10.90 -2.28
N VAL A 23 7.71 10.99 -2.41
CA VAL A 23 7.04 11.55 -3.59
C VAL A 23 6.33 12.83 -3.20
N LYS A 24 6.48 13.86 -4.03
CA LYS A 24 5.76 15.12 -3.86
C LYS A 24 4.33 14.96 -4.35
N LEU A 25 3.36 15.15 -3.46
CA LEU A 25 1.95 15.24 -3.85
C LEU A 25 1.73 16.47 -4.71
N SER A 26 0.84 16.35 -5.70
CA SER A 26 0.50 17.49 -6.55
C SER A 26 -0.17 18.60 -5.74
N ARG A 27 0.05 19.85 -6.12
CA ARG A 27 -0.56 21.01 -5.47
C ARG A 27 -1.73 21.50 -6.30
N GLY A 28 -2.71 22.15 -5.67
CA GLY A 28 -3.86 22.75 -6.35
C GLY A 28 -5.23 22.24 -5.92
N TYR A 29 -5.29 21.26 -5.01
CA TYR A 29 -6.50 20.78 -4.38
C TYR A 29 -6.25 20.42 -2.92
N ASP A 30 -7.28 20.52 -2.09
CA ASP A 30 -7.26 20.00 -0.73
C ASP A 30 -7.49 18.49 -0.75
N TYR A 31 -6.58 17.76 -0.10
CA TYR A 31 -6.66 16.31 0.00
C TYR A 31 -7.59 15.91 1.14
N ARG A 32 -8.72 15.28 0.80
CA ARG A 32 -9.64 14.71 1.79
C ARG A 32 -9.24 13.29 2.19
N GLU A 33 -8.80 12.50 1.22
CA GLU A 33 -8.36 11.12 1.41
C GLU A 33 -7.20 10.80 0.48
N LEU A 34 -6.29 9.93 0.94
CA LEU A 34 -5.19 9.38 0.15
C LEU A 34 -5.31 7.87 0.17
N TRP A 35 -5.24 7.27 -1.01
CA TRP A 35 -5.37 5.83 -1.20
C TRP A 35 -4.07 5.28 -1.75
N LEU A 36 -3.57 4.20 -1.14
CA LEU A 36 -2.40 3.49 -1.58
C LEU A 36 -2.82 2.13 -2.11
N ARG A 37 -2.23 1.72 -3.24
CA ARG A 37 -2.47 0.42 -3.85
C ARG A 37 -1.14 -0.26 -4.12
N LEU A 38 -0.90 -1.37 -3.45
CA LEU A 38 0.20 -2.26 -3.79
C LEU A 38 -0.18 -3.09 -5.03
N GLN A 39 0.68 -3.11 -6.04
CA GLN A 39 0.49 -3.86 -7.28
C GLN A 39 1.79 -4.59 -7.63
N GLY A 40 1.70 -5.89 -7.89
CA GLY A 40 2.83 -6.74 -8.26
C GLY A 40 2.53 -8.20 -8.01
N SER A 41 3.50 -9.07 -8.29
CA SER A 41 3.47 -10.48 -7.95
C SER A 41 4.75 -10.84 -7.21
N LEU A 42 4.63 -11.63 -6.14
CA LEU A 42 5.79 -12.28 -5.55
C LEU A 42 6.25 -13.38 -6.51
N THR A 43 7.54 -13.43 -6.81
CA THR A 43 8.14 -14.48 -7.65
C THR A 43 9.18 -15.20 -6.81
N VAL A 44 9.16 -16.53 -6.84
CA VAL A 44 10.18 -17.36 -6.20
C VAL A 44 10.91 -18.13 -7.30
N SER A 45 12.22 -17.93 -7.43
CA SER A 45 13.01 -18.54 -8.52
C SER A 45 13.73 -19.84 -8.15
N ALA A 46 13.41 -20.45 -7.00
CA ALA A 46 14.08 -21.66 -6.51
C ALA A 46 13.30 -22.94 -6.87
N ALA A 47 14.04 -24.00 -7.26
CA ALA A 47 13.50 -25.24 -7.81
C ALA A 47 12.71 -26.13 -6.84
N ASN A 48 12.82 -25.91 -5.52
CA ASN A 48 12.13 -26.67 -4.48
C ASN A 48 11.38 -25.71 -3.56
N ASN A 49 10.14 -25.36 -3.91
CA ASN A 49 9.35 -24.46 -3.10
C ASN A 49 7.93 -25.00 -2.89
N THR A 50 7.82 -26.07 -2.10
CA THR A 50 6.55 -26.51 -1.55
C THR A 50 6.18 -25.60 -0.38
N ALA A 51 5.23 -24.69 -0.62
CA ALA A 51 4.55 -23.81 0.34
C ALA A 51 5.28 -22.52 0.78
N ALA A 52 5.16 -21.46 -0.01
CA ALA A 52 5.10 -20.12 0.56
C ALA A 52 3.67 -19.92 1.10
N ASN A 53 3.48 -20.06 2.41
CA ASN A 53 2.17 -19.87 3.05
C ASN A 53 1.83 -18.38 3.20
N THR A 54 1.85 -17.62 2.11
CA THR A 54 1.41 -16.22 2.12
C THR A 54 -0.10 -16.17 2.29
N LEU A 55 -0.55 -15.63 3.42
CA LEU A 55 -1.97 -15.40 3.68
C LEU A 55 -2.40 -14.06 3.10
N ARG A 56 -3.71 -13.92 2.89
CA ARG A 56 -4.31 -12.69 2.36
C ARG A 56 -3.94 -11.48 3.20
N GLY A 57 -3.19 -10.56 2.62
CA GLY A 57 -2.77 -9.32 3.26
C GLY A 57 -1.34 -9.32 3.77
N ASP A 58 -0.65 -10.47 3.78
CA ASP A 58 0.78 -10.54 4.13
C ASP A 58 1.63 -9.74 3.14
N GLU A 59 1.12 -9.49 1.94
CA GLU A 59 1.81 -8.68 0.92
C GLU A 59 2.05 -7.25 1.42
N TRP A 60 1.24 -6.73 2.35
CA TRP A 60 1.42 -5.39 2.91
C TRP A 60 2.56 -5.31 3.94
N ALA A 61 3.07 -6.44 4.42
CA ALA A 61 4.23 -6.48 5.31
C ALA A 61 5.51 -5.99 4.63
N VAL A 62 5.55 -5.97 3.29
CA VAL A 62 6.71 -5.47 2.52
C VAL A 62 6.91 -3.95 2.64
N VAL A 63 5.88 -3.22 3.11
CA VAL A 63 5.93 -1.77 3.33
C VAL A 63 6.16 -1.52 4.82
N GLN A 64 7.39 -1.14 5.17
CA GLN A 64 7.79 -0.94 6.56
C GLN A 64 7.21 0.34 7.17
N GLY A 65 7.05 1.41 6.39
CA GLY A 65 6.57 2.69 6.89
C GLY A 65 6.05 3.60 5.78
N ILE A 66 4.99 4.33 6.11
CA ILE A 66 4.31 5.29 5.25
C ILE A 66 4.18 6.58 6.06
N GLU A 67 4.79 7.65 5.58
CA GLU A 67 4.81 8.95 6.23
C GLU A 67 4.12 9.99 5.35
N LEU A 68 3.10 10.65 5.90
CA LEU A 68 2.51 11.84 5.27
C LEU A 68 3.17 13.07 5.86
N ILE A 69 3.96 13.77 5.05
CA ILE A 69 4.75 14.92 5.47
C ILE A 69 4.16 16.21 4.90
N ALA A 70 3.93 17.20 5.76
CA ALA A 70 3.59 18.56 5.41
C ALA A 70 4.75 19.51 5.69
N ASN A 71 4.83 20.60 4.92
CA ASN A 71 5.80 21.68 5.13
C ASN A 71 7.28 21.24 5.20
N GLY A 72 7.64 20.15 4.53
CA GLY A 72 9.02 19.65 4.47
C GLY A 72 9.37 18.71 5.62
N ASP A 73 9.00 19.06 6.85
CA ASP A 73 9.50 18.37 8.06
C ASP A 73 8.40 17.88 9.01
N THR A 74 7.14 18.30 8.83
CA THR A 74 6.06 17.96 9.77
C THR A 74 5.38 16.66 9.36
N VAL A 75 5.60 15.57 10.10
CA VAL A 75 4.87 14.31 9.89
C VAL A 75 3.45 14.44 10.44
N LEU A 76 2.46 14.47 9.54
CA LEU A 76 1.04 14.51 9.91
C LEU A 76 0.53 13.14 10.36
N ARG A 77 1.05 12.07 9.73
CA ARG A 77 0.68 10.69 10.04
C ARG A 77 1.80 9.75 9.64
N SER A 78 2.05 8.76 10.48
CA SER A 78 2.95 7.65 10.19
C SER A 78 2.23 6.34 10.50
N MET A 79 2.39 5.33 9.64
CA MET A 79 1.88 3.98 9.84
C MET A 79 2.69 2.97 9.03
N SER A 80 2.73 1.73 9.48
CA SER A 80 3.22 0.59 8.71
C SER A 80 2.21 0.13 7.66
N GLY A 81 2.66 -0.70 6.70
CA GLY A 81 1.78 -1.30 5.71
C GLY A 81 0.70 -2.19 6.32
N ASP A 82 1.02 -2.95 7.37
CA ASP A 82 0.02 -3.79 8.05
C ASP A 82 -1.01 -2.94 8.80
N GLU A 83 -0.59 -1.86 9.47
CA GLU A 83 -1.52 -0.92 10.12
C GLU A 83 -2.46 -0.27 9.11
N LEU A 84 -1.95 0.13 7.94
CA LEU A 84 -2.79 0.68 6.87
C LEU A 84 -3.83 -0.34 6.39
N ARG A 85 -3.42 -1.61 6.23
CA ARG A 85 -4.33 -2.70 5.84
C ARG A 85 -5.42 -2.90 6.88
N GLN A 86 -5.06 -2.99 8.16
CA GLN A 86 -6.03 -3.14 9.25
C GLN A 86 -6.96 -1.93 9.34
N TYR A 87 -6.43 -0.71 9.20
CA TYR A 87 -7.21 0.52 9.15
C TYR A 87 -8.22 0.52 7.99
N GLY A 88 -7.76 0.15 6.79
CA GLY A 88 -8.62 0.01 5.61
C GLY A 88 -9.76 -1.01 5.82
N ARG A 89 -9.45 -2.13 6.46
CA ARG A 89 -10.44 -3.15 6.82
C ARG A 89 -11.46 -2.64 7.83
N ILE A 90 -11.02 -1.98 8.89
CA ILE A 90 -11.89 -1.51 9.99
C ILE A 90 -12.76 -0.35 9.54
N MET A 91 -12.18 0.65 8.86
CA MET A 91 -12.87 1.90 8.53
C MET A 91 -13.70 1.81 7.25
N TYR A 92 -13.23 1.07 6.25
CA TYR A 92 -13.83 1.02 4.92
C TYR A 92 -14.36 -0.36 4.53
N GLY A 93 -14.23 -1.37 5.40
CA GLY A 93 -14.63 -2.75 5.09
C GLY A 93 -13.83 -3.38 3.95
N PHE A 94 -12.71 -2.77 3.53
CA PHE A 94 -11.97 -3.20 2.35
C PHE A 94 -10.99 -4.31 2.72
N MET A 95 -11.11 -5.47 2.06
CA MET A 95 -10.12 -6.54 2.15
C MET A 95 -9.11 -6.41 1.01
N PRO A 96 -7.81 -6.64 1.26
CA PRO A 96 -6.81 -6.69 0.19
C PRO A 96 -7.21 -7.78 -0.81
N ARG A 97 -7.23 -7.40 -2.09
CA ARG A 97 -7.49 -8.33 -3.19
C ARG A 97 -6.20 -9.06 -3.49
N ILE A 98 -6.15 -10.35 -3.18
CA ILE A 98 -5.10 -11.24 -3.66
C ILE A 98 -5.57 -11.88 -4.97
N THR A 99 -4.69 -11.88 -5.97
CA THR A 99 -4.81 -12.81 -7.09
C THR A 99 -3.96 -14.01 -6.70
N PRO A 100 -4.56 -15.14 -6.27
CA PRO A 100 -3.79 -16.31 -5.86
C PRO A 100 -2.89 -16.74 -7.02
N THR A 101 -1.61 -16.94 -6.72
CA THR A 101 -0.61 -17.45 -7.65
C THR A 101 -0.40 -18.95 -7.43
N LEU A 102 0.01 -19.67 -8.48
CA LEU A 102 0.25 -21.11 -8.42
C LEU A 102 1.31 -21.41 -7.33
N GLY A 103 0.91 -22.07 -6.24
CA GLY A 103 1.77 -22.33 -5.08
C GLY A 103 1.32 -21.70 -3.77
N ASP A 104 0.35 -20.78 -3.80
CA ASP A 104 -0.35 -20.30 -2.60
C ASP A 104 -1.32 -21.40 -2.15
N GLY A 105 -1.01 -22.06 -1.04
CA GLY A 105 -1.69 -23.27 -0.57
C GLY A 105 -3.21 -23.15 -0.40
N VAL A 106 -3.91 -24.25 -0.70
CA VAL A 106 -5.31 -24.52 -0.30
C VAL A 106 -5.36 -24.92 1.16
#